data_AF-A0A2P2M797-F1
#
_entry.id   AF-A0A2P2M797-F1
#
_cell.length_a   1.000
_cell.length_b   1.000
_cell.length_c   1.000
_cell.angle_alpha   90.00
_cell.angle_beta   90.00
_cell.angle_gamma   90.00
#
_symmetry.space_group_name_H-M   'P 1'
#
loop_
_entity.id
_entity.type
_entity.pdbx_description
1 polymer ?
#
loop_
_entity_poly.entity_id
_entity_poly.type
_entity_poly.pdbx_seq_one_letter_code
_entity_poly.pdbx_strand_id
1 'polypeptide(L)'
;MVSLHKVVDRTYSGVEQKPLILAPGGFFVEDWYKDFLDKSENSVDVITHHIYNLGPGIDQHLVEKILNPSYLDGEASTFRNLRNTLKSSATSAIAWVSESGGAYNSGHKLVSNAFVYSFWYLDQLGMASVHDTKTYCRQSLIGGNYGLLNTTTFVPNPDYYR
;
A
#
# COMPACT_ATOMS: atom_id res chain seq x y z
N MET A 1 -19.37 5.29 21.84
CA MET A 1 -17.97 4.98 21.46
C MET A 1 -17.20 6.30 21.45
N VAL A 2 -16.09 6.43 22.17
CA VAL A 2 -15.24 7.62 22.02
C VAL A 2 -14.54 7.46 20.66
N SER A 3 -14.96 8.25 19.67
CA SER A 3 -14.29 8.26 18.36
C SER A 3 -12.82 8.64 18.56
N LEU A 4 -11.90 7.89 17.95
CA LEU A 4 -10.45 8.14 18.00
C LEU A 4 -10.13 9.58 17.58
N HIS A 5 -10.90 10.13 16.65
CA HIS A 5 -10.83 11.52 16.22
C HIS A 5 -11.03 12.49 17.39
N LYS A 6 -12.01 12.26 18.26
CA LYS A 6 -12.23 13.08 19.47
C LYS A 6 -11.07 12.97 20.48
N VAL A 7 -10.40 11.81 20.54
CA VAL A 7 -9.21 11.65 21.38
C VAL A 7 -8.06 12.49 20.82
N VAL A 8 -7.81 12.42 19.51
CA VAL A 8 -6.81 13.24 18.83
C VAL A 8 -7.11 14.73 19.02
N ASP A 9 -8.33 15.18 18.75
CA ASP A 9 -8.74 16.57 18.92
C ASP A 9 -8.50 17.11 20.33
N ARG A 10 -8.84 16.31 21.35
CA ARG A 10 -8.65 16.70 22.74
C ARG A 10 -7.18 16.71 23.15
N THR A 11 -6.43 15.68 22.75
CA THR A 11 -5.00 15.54 23.11
C THR A 11 -4.15 16.62 22.45
N TYR A 12 -4.44 16.96 21.20
CA TYR A 12 -3.73 17.97 20.42
C TYR A 12 -4.50 19.30 20.39
N SER A 13 -5.25 19.60 21.45
CA SER A 13 -5.95 20.89 21.59
C SER A 13 -4.95 22.04 21.59
N GLY A 14 -5.20 23.06 20.76
CA GLY A 14 -4.29 24.20 20.58
C GLY A 14 -3.08 23.94 19.67
N VAL A 15 -2.94 22.73 19.12
CA VAL A 15 -1.92 22.44 18.10
C VAL A 15 -2.53 22.63 16.70
N GLU A 16 -1.86 23.42 15.86
CA GLU A 16 -2.34 23.74 14.51
C GLU A 16 -2.35 22.50 13.60
N GLN A 17 -1.26 21.72 13.60
CA GLN A 17 -1.14 20.49 12.82
C GLN A 17 -1.41 19.27 13.69
N LYS A 18 -2.60 18.70 13.55
CA LYS A 18 -2.98 17.45 14.22
C LYS A 18 -2.49 16.23 13.44
N PRO A 19 -2.16 15.12 14.11
CA PRO A 19 -1.79 13.88 13.42
C PRO A 19 -2.99 13.31 12.65
N LEU A 20 -2.69 12.70 11.50
CA LEU A 20 -3.68 11.98 10.70
C LEU A 20 -4.05 10.65 11.35
N ILE A 21 -5.31 10.27 11.24
CA ILE A 21 -5.83 8.95 11.58
C ILE A 21 -5.87 8.09 10.32
N LEU A 22 -5.04 7.04 10.32
CA LEU A 22 -4.92 6.07 9.23
C LEU A 22 -5.61 4.77 9.64
N ALA A 23 -6.46 4.24 8.78
CA ALA A 23 -7.15 2.98 9.00
C ALA A 23 -7.57 2.35 7.66
N PRO A 24 -7.86 1.05 7.60
CA PRO A 24 -7.78 0.09 8.69
C PRO A 24 -6.45 -0.67 8.75
N GLY A 25 -5.63 -0.61 7.71
CA GLY A 25 -4.48 -1.50 7.55
C GLY A 25 -4.95 -2.93 7.23
N GLY A 26 -4.70 -3.39 6.01
CA GLY A 26 -5.11 -4.70 5.53
C GLY A 26 -5.36 -4.72 4.02
N PHE A 27 -5.77 -5.86 3.48
CA PHE A 27 -6.11 -5.97 2.06
C PHE A 27 -7.46 -5.32 1.76
N PHE A 28 -7.60 -4.76 0.56
CA PHE A 28 -8.86 -4.15 0.14
C PHE A 28 -9.91 -5.22 -0.17
N VAL A 29 -11.05 -5.12 0.51
CA VAL A 29 -12.26 -5.93 0.25
C VAL A 29 -13.42 -4.98 0.15
N GLU A 30 -13.95 -4.79 -1.05
CA GLU A 30 -14.81 -3.64 -1.38
C GLU A 30 -16.02 -3.47 -0.44
N ASP A 31 -16.79 -4.52 -0.22
CA ASP A 31 -17.99 -4.46 0.62
C ASP A 31 -17.66 -4.16 2.09
N TRP A 32 -16.55 -4.71 2.60
CA TRP A 32 -16.11 -4.45 3.95
C TRP A 32 -15.58 -3.02 4.12
N TYR A 33 -14.88 -2.47 3.11
CA TYR A 33 -14.44 -1.08 3.14
C TYR A 33 -15.61 -0.09 3.08
N LYS A 34 -16.67 -0.40 2.30
CA LYS A 34 -17.91 0.40 2.29
C LYS A 34 -18.56 0.42 3.68
N ASP A 35 -18.75 -0.75 4.29
CA ASP A 35 -19.31 -0.86 5.65
C ASP A 35 -18.44 -0.17 6.70
N PHE A 36 -17.11 -0.29 6.60
CA PHE A 36 -16.17 0.42 7.46
C PHE A 36 -16.30 1.94 7.34
N LEU A 37 -16.35 2.46 6.12
CA LEU A 37 -16.50 3.88 5.85
C LEU A 37 -17.80 4.42 6.44
N ASP A 38 -18.92 3.75 6.19
CA ASP A 38 -20.23 4.12 6.70
C ASP A 38 -20.25 4.17 8.24
N LYS A 39 -19.62 3.19 8.89
CA LYS A 39 -19.54 3.12 10.37
C LYS A 39 -18.52 4.06 11.00
N SER A 40 -17.52 4.49 10.24
CA SER A 40 -16.46 5.37 10.75
C SER A 40 -16.92 6.82 10.89
N GLU A 41 -18.02 7.22 10.24
CA GLU A 41 -18.62 8.56 10.33
C GLU A 41 -17.58 9.69 10.20
N ASN A 42 -16.69 9.60 9.20
CA ASN A 42 -15.61 10.58 8.93
C ASN A 42 -14.57 10.70 10.04
N SER A 43 -14.43 9.69 10.91
CA SER A 43 -13.42 9.67 11.98
C SER A 43 -12.00 9.26 11.51
N VAL A 44 -11.79 9.14 10.19
CA VAL A 44 -10.54 8.67 9.57
C VAL A 44 -10.15 9.66 8.49
N ASP A 45 -8.89 10.08 8.47
CA ASP A 45 -8.35 11.03 7.49
C ASP A 45 -7.79 10.32 6.25
N VAL A 46 -7.33 9.08 6.43
CA VAL A 46 -6.68 8.29 5.38
C VAL A 46 -7.17 6.84 5.42
N ILE A 47 -7.65 6.37 4.27
CA ILE A 47 -7.98 4.96 4.06
C ILE A 47 -6.77 4.25 3.48
N THR A 48 -6.31 3.23 4.20
CA THR A 48 -5.11 2.48 3.87
C THR A 48 -5.44 1.08 3.38
N HIS A 49 -4.63 0.56 2.46
CA HIS A 49 -4.67 -0.87 2.09
C HIS A 49 -3.25 -1.41 1.82
N HIS A 50 -3.13 -2.73 1.82
CA HIS A 50 -1.89 -3.47 1.55
C HIS A 50 -1.91 -4.09 0.15
N ILE A 51 -0.75 -4.19 -0.50
CA ILE A 51 -0.62 -4.80 -1.83
C ILE A 51 0.49 -5.86 -1.85
N TYR A 52 0.11 -7.09 -2.17
CA TYR A 52 1.01 -8.23 -2.41
C TYR A 52 0.48 -9.11 -3.55
N ASN A 53 0.41 -8.55 -4.75
CA ASN A 53 -0.27 -9.11 -5.92
C ASN A 53 0.53 -10.19 -6.68
N LEU A 54 1.82 -10.38 -6.39
CA LEU A 54 2.65 -11.38 -7.07
C LEU A 54 2.53 -12.80 -6.46
N GLY A 55 2.08 -12.90 -5.20
CA GLY A 55 1.97 -14.18 -4.48
C GLY A 55 3.08 -14.38 -3.44
N PRO A 56 3.35 -15.62 -3.00
CA PRO A 56 4.32 -15.90 -1.95
C PRO A 56 5.76 -15.78 -2.47
N GLY A 57 6.68 -15.36 -1.62
CA GLY A 57 8.11 -15.31 -1.92
C GLY A 57 8.75 -16.67 -2.23
N ILE A 58 8.08 -17.80 -1.98
CA ILE A 58 8.56 -19.14 -2.35
C ILE A 58 8.23 -19.51 -3.80
N ASP A 59 7.36 -18.74 -4.47
CA ASP A 59 6.94 -19.01 -5.85
C ASP A 59 8.14 -18.89 -6.79
N GLN A 60 8.34 -19.93 -7.60
CA GLN A 60 9.43 -20.02 -8.57
C GLN A 60 9.10 -19.29 -9.88
N HIS A 61 7.84 -18.89 -10.08
CA HIS A 61 7.35 -18.24 -11.30
C HIS A 61 7.16 -16.72 -11.15
N LEU A 62 7.82 -16.11 -10.15
CA LEU A 62 7.67 -14.66 -9.92
C LEU A 62 8.19 -13.83 -11.09
N VAL A 63 9.27 -14.26 -11.75
CA VAL A 63 9.86 -13.52 -12.87
C VAL A 63 8.87 -13.46 -14.04
N GLU A 64 8.22 -14.58 -14.36
CA GLU A 64 7.21 -14.68 -15.40
C GLU A 64 5.99 -13.80 -15.11
N LYS A 65 5.58 -13.71 -13.85
CA LYS A 65 4.50 -12.79 -13.42
C LYS A 65 4.90 -11.33 -13.53
N ILE A 66 6.11 -10.98 -13.09
CA ILE A 66 6.63 -9.60 -13.12
C ILE A 66 6.80 -9.11 -14.56
N LEU A 67 7.19 -9.98 -15.49
CA LEU A 67 7.38 -9.64 -16.90
C LEU A 67 6.11 -9.78 -17.75
N ASN A 68 4.98 -10.17 -17.15
CA ASN A 68 3.71 -10.30 -17.85
C ASN A 68 2.81 -9.09 -17.56
N PRO A 69 2.62 -8.17 -18.54
CA PRO A 69 1.83 -6.97 -18.34
C PRO A 69 0.37 -7.30 -17.99
N SER A 70 -0.23 -8.32 -18.62
CA SER A 70 -1.60 -8.72 -18.32
C SER A 70 -1.77 -9.26 -16.89
N TYR A 71 -0.71 -9.81 -16.30
CA TYR A 71 -0.72 -10.21 -14.89
C TYR A 71 -0.68 -8.97 -13.98
N LEU A 72 0.21 -8.02 -14.28
CA LEU A 72 0.37 -6.79 -13.52
C LEU A 72 -0.89 -5.90 -13.57
N ASP A 73 -1.49 -5.75 -14.75
CA ASP A 73 -2.71 -4.98 -15.00
C ASP A 73 -3.90 -5.43 -14.14
N GLY A 74 -3.88 -6.67 -13.64
CA GLY A 74 -4.91 -7.20 -12.74
C GLY A 74 -5.08 -6.36 -11.46
N GLU A 75 -3.99 -5.77 -10.96
CA GLU A 75 -4.01 -4.98 -9.72
C GLU A 75 -4.66 -3.60 -9.90
N ALA A 76 -4.77 -3.10 -11.14
CA ALA A 76 -5.43 -1.82 -11.43
C ALA A 76 -6.87 -1.78 -10.92
N SER A 77 -7.55 -2.94 -10.90
CA SER A 77 -8.90 -3.07 -10.39
C SER A 77 -9.01 -2.72 -8.90
N THR A 78 -8.05 -3.14 -8.07
CA THR A 78 -8.00 -2.82 -6.63
C THR A 78 -7.93 -1.32 -6.41
N PHE A 79 -6.98 -0.65 -7.07
CA PHE A 79 -6.82 0.81 -6.95
C PHE A 79 -8.05 1.56 -7.45
N ARG A 80 -8.56 1.20 -8.63
CA ARG A 80 -9.75 1.81 -9.22
C ARG A 80 -10.97 1.65 -8.31
N ASN A 81 -11.17 0.47 -7.76
CA ASN A 81 -12.33 0.19 -6.92
C ASN A 81 -12.24 0.93 -5.58
N LEU A 82 -11.07 0.99 -4.94
CA LEU A 82 -10.89 1.81 -3.73
C LEU A 82 -11.18 3.29 -4.01
N ARG A 83 -10.60 3.85 -5.08
CA ARG A 83 -10.87 5.23 -5.51
C ARG A 83 -12.35 5.49 -5.75
N ASN A 84 -13.04 4.56 -6.42
CA ASN A 84 -14.47 4.69 -6.69
C ASN A 84 -15.30 4.58 -5.40
N THR A 85 -14.98 3.66 -4.50
CA THR A 85 -15.60 3.53 -3.18
C THR A 85 -15.50 4.83 -2.39
N LEU A 86 -14.31 5.44 -2.32
CA LEU A 86 -14.12 6.74 -1.66
C LEU A 86 -14.94 7.85 -2.33
N LYS A 87 -14.92 7.93 -3.67
CA LYS A 87 -15.70 8.92 -4.42
C LYS A 87 -17.21 8.78 -4.25
N SER A 88 -17.71 7.58 -4.00
CA SER A 88 -19.12 7.32 -3.75
C SER A 88 -19.54 7.48 -2.29
N SER A 89 -18.57 7.60 -1.37
CA SER A 89 -18.83 7.74 0.06
C SER A 89 -18.95 9.20 0.48
N ALA A 90 -19.47 9.44 1.68
CA ALA A 90 -19.52 10.78 2.28
C ALA A 90 -18.20 11.23 2.95
N THR A 91 -17.15 10.40 2.90
CA THR A 91 -15.87 10.72 3.55
C THR A 91 -15.00 11.66 2.73
N SER A 92 -14.22 12.47 3.42
CA SER A 92 -13.12 13.27 2.84
C SER A 92 -11.78 12.53 2.87
N ALA A 93 -11.75 11.27 3.33
CA ALA A 93 -10.52 10.52 3.46
C ALA A 93 -9.85 10.24 2.10
N ILE A 94 -8.52 10.24 2.09
CA ILE A 94 -7.71 9.95 0.91
C ILE A 94 -7.18 8.52 0.95
N ALA A 95 -6.85 7.94 -0.22
CA ALA A 95 -6.34 6.57 -0.34
C ALA A 95 -4.81 6.51 -0.24
N TRP A 96 -4.28 5.61 0.59
CA TRP A 96 -2.85 5.30 0.70
C TRP A 96 -2.62 3.79 0.57
N VAL A 97 -1.53 3.38 -0.07
CA VAL A 97 -0.95 2.06 0.15
C VAL A 97 -0.06 2.16 1.38
N SER A 98 -0.47 1.55 2.51
CA SER A 98 0.30 1.61 3.76
C SER A 98 1.36 0.52 3.87
N GLU A 99 1.29 -0.51 3.03
CA GLU A 99 2.28 -1.59 2.97
C GLU A 99 2.23 -2.27 1.61
N SER A 100 3.35 -2.37 0.91
CA SER A 100 3.44 -3.21 -0.29
C SER A 100 4.83 -3.75 -0.53
N GLY A 101 4.92 -5.05 -0.78
CA GLY A 101 6.18 -5.72 -1.13
C GLY A 101 6.08 -6.62 -2.36
N GLY A 102 4.94 -6.63 -3.07
CA GLY A 102 4.69 -7.43 -4.27
C GLY A 102 4.52 -8.91 -3.98
N ALA A 103 5.59 -9.56 -3.52
CA ALA A 103 5.62 -10.94 -3.07
C ALA A 103 5.67 -10.98 -1.53
N TYR A 104 4.64 -11.57 -0.91
CA TYR A 104 4.56 -11.68 0.55
C TYR A 104 5.56 -12.72 1.09
N ASN A 105 5.65 -12.88 2.41
CA ASN A 105 6.64 -13.76 3.07
C ASN A 105 8.10 -13.39 2.75
N SER A 106 8.43 -12.10 2.90
CA SER A 106 9.79 -11.54 2.70
C SER A 106 10.28 -11.50 1.26
N GLY A 107 9.45 -11.76 0.25
CA GLY A 107 9.88 -11.80 -1.15
C GLY A 107 10.86 -12.93 -1.45
N HIS A 108 11.38 -12.96 -2.67
CA HIS A 108 12.19 -14.06 -3.20
C HIS A 108 13.65 -13.62 -3.43
N LYS A 109 14.61 -14.35 -2.87
CA LYS A 109 16.04 -14.02 -2.99
C LYS A 109 16.51 -14.18 -4.44
N LEU A 110 17.25 -13.20 -4.95
CA LEU A 110 17.67 -13.07 -6.37
C LEU A 110 16.54 -12.69 -7.33
N VAL A 111 15.35 -12.37 -6.82
CA VAL A 111 14.23 -11.82 -7.60
C VAL A 111 13.79 -10.49 -7.00
N SER A 112 13.30 -10.48 -5.76
CA SER A 112 12.79 -9.29 -5.06
C SER A 112 13.85 -8.25 -4.69
N ASN A 113 15.12 -8.66 -4.65
CA ASN A 113 16.28 -7.77 -4.48
C ASN A 113 17.07 -7.57 -5.77
N ALA A 114 16.53 -7.97 -6.92
CA ALA A 114 17.18 -7.87 -8.22
C ALA A 114 16.46 -6.87 -9.13
N PHE A 115 17.11 -6.46 -10.21
CA PHE A 115 16.61 -5.43 -11.12
C PHE A 115 15.24 -5.77 -11.74
N VAL A 116 14.97 -7.05 -11.95
CA VAL A 116 13.67 -7.49 -12.50
C VAL A 116 12.51 -7.02 -11.63
N TYR A 117 12.68 -6.87 -10.32
CA TYR A 117 11.60 -6.41 -9.44
C TYR A 117 11.16 -4.97 -9.70
N SER A 118 12.05 -4.15 -10.28
CA SER A 118 11.77 -2.75 -10.57
C SER A 118 10.66 -2.58 -11.61
N PHE A 119 10.42 -3.58 -12.48
CA PHE A 119 9.29 -3.56 -13.42
C PHE A 119 7.97 -3.55 -12.66
N TRP A 120 7.79 -4.46 -11.70
CA TRP A 120 6.62 -4.47 -10.83
C TRP A 120 6.53 -3.19 -10.00
N TYR A 121 7.64 -2.75 -9.38
CA TYR A 121 7.58 -1.61 -8.46
C TYR A 121 7.17 -0.31 -9.16
N LEU A 122 7.78 0.00 -10.31
CA LEU A 122 7.43 1.19 -11.10
C LEU A 122 6.00 1.13 -11.65
N ASP A 123 5.58 -0.04 -12.09
CA ASP A 123 4.23 -0.27 -12.59
C ASP A 123 3.16 -0.03 -11.49
N GLN A 124 3.41 -0.52 -10.27
CA GLN A 124 2.55 -0.25 -9.11
C GLN A 124 2.51 1.23 -8.72
N LEU A 125 3.65 1.93 -8.75
CA LEU A 125 3.69 3.38 -8.51
C LEU A 125 2.89 4.14 -9.57
N GLY A 126 2.99 3.73 -10.84
CA GLY A 126 2.20 4.26 -11.94
C GLY A 126 0.70 4.07 -11.73
N MET A 127 0.26 2.85 -11.41
CA MET A 127 -1.14 2.54 -11.12
C MET A 127 -1.67 3.33 -9.91
N ALA A 128 -0.91 3.38 -8.83
CA ALA A 128 -1.26 4.15 -7.64
C ALA A 128 -1.48 5.63 -8.01
N SER A 129 -0.57 6.22 -8.80
CA SER A 129 -0.69 7.61 -9.24
C SER A 129 -1.92 7.83 -10.14
N VAL A 130 -2.18 6.94 -11.11
CA VAL A 130 -3.32 7.06 -12.03
C VAL A 130 -4.67 6.98 -11.30
N HIS A 131 -4.72 6.23 -10.21
CA HIS A 131 -5.94 6.00 -9.44
C HIS A 131 -6.04 6.82 -8.15
N ASP A 132 -5.28 7.92 -8.05
CA ASP A 132 -5.40 8.91 -6.98
C ASP A 132 -5.00 8.43 -5.58
N THR A 133 -4.16 7.39 -5.50
CA THR A 133 -3.48 7.00 -4.26
C THR A 133 -2.38 8.00 -3.94
N LYS A 134 -2.45 8.61 -2.75
CA LYS A 134 -1.61 9.77 -2.38
C LYS A 134 -0.25 9.40 -1.80
N THR A 135 -0.14 8.21 -1.24
CA THR A 135 1.10 7.70 -0.62
C THR A 135 1.25 6.22 -0.92
N TYR A 136 2.48 5.78 -1.15
CA TYR A 136 2.82 4.38 -1.38
C TYR A 136 3.98 3.95 -0.49
N CYS A 137 3.67 3.21 0.57
CA CYS A 137 4.65 2.71 1.52
C CYS A 137 5.23 1.37 1.04
N ARG A 138 6.48 1.40 0.58
CA ARG A 138 7.23 0.21 0.19
C ARG A 138 7.67 -0.59 1.41
N GLN A 139 7.20 -1.82 1.51
CA GLN A 139 7.72 -2.86 2.39
C GLN A 139 8.97 -3.47 1.71
N SER A 140 10.17 -3.26 2.25
CA SER A 140 10.54 -2.38 3.36
C SER A 140 11.77 -1.55 2.99
N LEU A 141 12.08 -0.51 3.77
CA LEU A 141 13.36 0.16 3.64
C LEU A 141 14.52 -0.82 3.89
N ILE A 142 14.40 -1.65 4.93
CA ILE A 142 15.36 -2.70 5.29
C ILE A 142 14.64 -3.93 5.83
N GLY A 143 15.18 -5.13 5.58
CA GLY A 143 14.60 -6.41 5.98
C GLY A 143 13.91 -7.16 4.84
N GLY A 144 13.97 -8.49 4.87
CA GLY A 144 13.45 -9.33 3.79
C GLY A 144 14.24 -9.23 2.48
N ASN A 145 13.87 -10.02 1.49
CA ASN A 145 14.42 -9.97 0.14
C ASN A 145 13.83 -8.82 -0.69
N TYR A 146 12.68 -8.25 -0.31
CA TYR A 146 12.10 -7.07 -0.98
C TYR A 146 12.66 -5.73 -0.48
N GLY A 147 13.57 -5.77 0.51
CA GLY A 147 14.09 -4.57 1.16
C GLY A 147 14.82 -3.67 0.17
N LEU A 148 14.64 -2.35 0.26
CA LEU A 148 15.37 -1.40 -0.58
C LEU A 148 16.87 -1.39 -0.25
N LEU A 149 17.22 -1.65 1.01
CA LEU A 149 18.59 -1.82 1.47
C LEU A 149 18.83 -3.28 1.88
N ASN A 150 20.01 -3.81 1.54
CA ASN A 150 20.44 -5.09 2.07
C ASN A 150 20.49 -5.07 3.61
N THR A 151 19.88 -6.06 4.25
CA THR A 151 19.72 -6.12 5.71
C THR A 151 21.03 -6.08 6.49
N THR A 152 22.12 -6.62 5.95
CA THR A 152 23.40 -6.73 6.65
C THR A 152 24.38 -5.65 6.22
N THR A 153 24.44 -5.36 4.92
CA THR A 153 25.47 -4.48 4.36
C THR A 153 24.98 -3.04 4.17
N PHE A 154 23.68 -2.79 4.26
CA PHE A 154 23.03 -1.51 3.91
C PHE A 154 23.28 -1.04 2.48
N VAL A 155 23.84 -1.89 1.62
CA VAL A 155 24.02 -1.59 0.20
C VAL A 155 22.64 -1.54 -0.46
N PRO A 156 22.33 -0.48 -1.24
CA PRO A 156 21.05 -0.38 -1.92
C PRO A 156 20.84 -1.49 -2.96
N ASN A 157 19.65 -2.11 -2.93
CA ASN A 157 19.15 -2.95 -4.02
C ASN A 157 18.63 -2.05 -5.17
N PRO A 158 18.43 -2.60 -6.39
CA PRO A 158 18.06 -1.81 -7.56
C PRO A 158 16.82 -0.91 -7.38
N ASP A 159 15.80 -1.39 -6.66
CA ASP A 159 14.56 -0.65 -6.40
C ASP A 159 14.76 0.63 -5.57
N TYR A 160 15.87 0.78 -4.84
CA TYR A 160 16.15 2.01 -4.07
C TYR A 160 16.31 3.24 -4.98
N TYR A 161 16.72 3.05 -6.24
CA TYR A 161 17.01 4.11 -7.19
C TYR A 161 15.85 4.43 -8.15
N ARG A 162 14.64 3.96 -7.83
CA ARG A 162 13.47 4.05 -8.70
C ARG A 162 12.36 4.88 -8.07
#